data_AF-A0A453D0J2-F1
#
_entry.id   AF-A0A453D0J2-F1
#
_cell.length_a   1.000
_cell.length_b   1.000
_cell.length_c   1.000
_cell.angle_alpha   90.00
_cell.angle_beta   90.00
_cell.angle_gamma   90.00
#
_symmetry.space_group_name_H-M   'P 1'
#
loop_
_entity.id
_entity.type
_entity.pdbx_description
1 polymer ?
#
loop_
_entity_poly.entity_id
_entity_poly.type
_entity_poly.pdbx_seq_one_letter_code
_entity_poly.pdbx_strand_id
1 'polypeptide(L)' 'MSIKCHEKFKNCMRKVKKAGKVGFSKKCPYELAMATMTQGMDMAIMLSQLGSQKLEL' A
#
# COMPACT_ATOMS: atom_id res chain seq x y z
N MET A 1 -3.79 12.02 -5.95
CA MET A 1 -2.72 11.00 -5.80
C MET A 1 -2.91 9.98 -6.92
N SER A 2 -1.86 9.55 -7.62
CA SER A 2 -2.01 8.62 -8.77
C SER A 2 -2.04 7.16 -8.30
N ILE A 3 -2.84 6.30 -8.95
CA ILE A 3 -2.81 4.83 -8.80
C ILE A 3 -1.37 4.29 -8.93
N LYS A 4 -0.57 4.86 -9.84
CA LYS A 4 0.85 4.49 -10.03
C LYS A 4 1.69 4.71 -8.76
N CYS A 5 1.35 5.70 -7.95
CA CYS A 5 2.03 5.96 -6.67
C CYS A 5 1.73 4.84 -5.65
N HIS A 6 0.46 4.48 -5.51
CA HIS A 6 0.01 3.43 -4.60
C HIS A 6 0.60 2.06 -4.97
N GLU A 7 0.65 1.72 -6.26
CA GLU A 7 1.29 0.49 -6.73
C GLU A 7 2.81 0.47 -6.51
N LYS A 8 3.50 1.60 -6.74
CA LYS A 8 4.93 1.73 -6.39
C LYS A 8 5.17 1.53 -4.90
N PHE A 9 4.30 2.06 -4.05
CA PHE A 9 4.40 1.88 -2.62
C PHE A 9 4.23 0.42 -2.20
N LYS A 10 3.21 -0.29 -2.72
CA LYS A 10 3.03 -1.74 -2.50
C LYS A 10 4.28 -2.54 -2.87
N ASN A 11 4.91 -2.23 -4.00
CA ASN A 11 6.15 -2.87 -4.43
C ASN A 11 7.34 -2.56 -3.51
N CYS A 12 7.45 -1.32 -3.01
CA CYS A 12 8.44 -0.95 -2.02
C CYS A 12 8.30 -1.80 -0.74
N MET A 13 7.08 -1.92 -0.21
CA MET A 13 6.85 -2.72 1.00
C MET A 13 7.23 -4.20 0.81
N ARG A 14 6.92 -4.81 -0.35
CA ARG A 14 7.34 -6.18 -0.67
C ARG A 14 8.86 -6.34 -0.63
N LYS A 15 9.61 -5.35 -1.13
CA LYS A 15 11.09 -5.36 -1.07
C LYS A 15 11.58 -5.21 0.37
N VAL A 16 10.96 -4.34 1.17
CA VAL A 16 11.31 -4.15 2.59
C VAL A 16 11.10 -5.43 3.39
N LYS A 17 10.00 -6.16 3.16
CA LYS A 17 9.78 -7.48 3.78
C LYS A 17 10.91 -8.46 3.47
N LYS A 18 11.32 -8.52 2.20
CA LYS A 18 12.41 -9.40 1.74
C LYS A 18 13.77 -9.04 2.33
N ALA A 19 13.99 -7.78 2.71
CA ALA A 19 15.23 -7.32 3.33
C ALA A 19 15.41 -7.79 4.79
N GLY A 20 14.46 -8.54 5.36
CA GLY A 20 14.61 -9.19 6.67
C GLY A 20 14.69 -8.23 7.86
N LYS A 21 14.20 -7.00 7.71
CA LYS A 21 14.19 -6.02 8.80
C LYS A 21 13.17 -6.42 9.87
N VAL A 22 13.45 -6.09 11.14
CA VAL A 22 12.65 -6.52 12.30
C VAL A 22 11.24 -5.91 12.32
N GLY A 23 11.04 -4.76 11.68
CA GLY A 23 9.78 -4.02 11.73
C GLY A 23 10.02 -2.52 11.77
N PHE A 24 8.94 -1.78 12.02
CA PHE A 24 9.04 -0.37 12.43
C PHE A 24 9.42 -0.25 13.91
N SER A 25 9.03 -1.25 14.72
CA SER A 25 9.44 -1.42 16.10
C SER A 25 9.38 -2.89 16.51
N LYS A 26 9.95 -3.26 17.67
CA LYS A 26 9.82 -4.61 18.23
C LYS A 26 8.37 -5.01 18.54
N LYS A 27 7.49 -4.02 18.77
CA LYS A 27 6.06 -4.24 19.06
C LYS A 27 5.20 -4.29 17.79
N CYS A 28 5.72 -3.80 16.68
CA CYS A 28 5.01 -3.73 15.40
C CYS A 28 5.94 -4.26 14.28
N PRO A 29 5.99 -5.59 14.11
CA PRO A 29 6.78 -6.21 13.06
C PRO A 29 6.23 -5.81 11.68
N TYR A 30 7.08 -5.90 10.66
CA TYR A 30 6.67 -5.57 9.29
C TYR A 30 5.49 -6.40 8.82
N GLU A 31 5.40 -7.67 9.23
CA GLU A 31 4.29 -8.56 8.84
C GLU A 31 2.93 -8.01 9.28
N LEU A 32 2.87 -7.48 10.50
CA LEU A 32 1.65 -6.86 11.04
C LEU A 32 1.38 -5.52 10.33
N ALA A 33 2.37 -4.63 10.29
CA ALA A 33 2.21 -3.29 9.73
C ALA A 33 1.90 -3.30 8.23
N MET A 34 2.55 -4.20 7.48
CA MET A 34 2.39 -4.29 6.02
C MET A 34 1.03 -4.81 5.59
N ALA A 35 0.39 -5.69 6.37
CA ALA A 35 -0.96 -6.15 6.07
C ALA A 35 -1.92 -4.95 6.03
N THR A 36 -1.93 -4.15 7.10
CA THR A 36 -2.76 -2.94 7.21
C THR A 36 -2.42 -1.91 6.13
N MET A 37 -1.13 -1.64 5.89
CA MET A 37 -0.72 -0.70 4.85
C MET A 37 -1.11 -1.16 3.44
N THR A 38 -1.05 -2.46 3.15
CA THR A 38 -1.45 -3.01 1.84
C THR A 38 -2.95 -2.81 1.63
N GLN A 39 -3.76 -3.15 2.63
CA GLN A 39 -5.21 -2.98 2.57
C GLN A 39 -5.60 -1.51 2.35
N GLY A 40 -4.96 -0.57 3.06
CA GLY A 40 -5.22 0.85 2.87
C GLY A 40 -4.88 1.34 1.46
N MET A 41 -3.81 0.81 0.86
CA MET A 41 -3.43 1.15 -0.52
C MET A 41 -4.38 0.58 -1.55
N ASP A 42 -4.85 -0.67 -1.36
CA ASP A 42 -5.84 -1.29 -2.25
C ASP A 42 -7.17 -0.52 -2.20
N MET A 43 -7.60 -0.08 -1.00
CA MET A 43 -8.77 0.79 -0.84
C MET A 43 -8.57 2.15 -1.54
N ALA A 44 -7.40 2.77 -1.38
CA ALA A 44 -7.09 4.04 -2.04
C ALA A 44 -7.10 3.92 -3.58
N ILE A 45 -6.61 2.80 -4.12
CA ILE A 45 -6.64 2.50 -5.55
C ILE A 45 -8.09 2.33 -6.04
N MET A 46 -8.89 1.53 -5.35
CA MET A 46 -10.32 1.32 -5.68
C MET A 46 -11.08 2.66 -5.69
N LEU A 47 -10.92 3.48 -4.66
CA LEU A 47 -11.54 4.80 -4.58
C LEU A 47 -11.06 5.73 -5.70
N SER A 48 -9.77 5.66 -6.05
CA SER A 48 -9.23 6.43 -7.17
C SER A 48 -9.86 6.02 -8.51
N GLN A 49 -10.05 4.72 -8.74
CA GLN A 49 -10.70 4.20 -9.95
C GLN A 49 -12.17 4.64 -10.04
N LEU A 50 -12.91 4.57 -8.93
CA LEU A 50 -14.30 5.05 -8.86
C LEU A 50 -14.40 6.55 -9.13
N GLY A 51 -13.46 7.35 -8.58
CA GLY A 51 -13.38 8.78 -8.84
C GLY A 51 -13.06 9.12 -10.29
N SER A 52 -12.17 8.34 -10.94
CA SER A 52 -11.85 8.51 -12.37
C SER A 52 -13.03 8.14 -13.28
N GLN A 53 -13.80 7.10 -12.95
CA GLN A 53 -15.02 6.75 -13.70
C GLN A 53 -16.06 7.87 -13.68
N LYS A 54 -16.15 8.63 -12.59
CA LYS A 54 -17.09 9.75 -12.46
C LYS A 54 -16.73 10.98 -13.32
N LEU A 55 -15.53 11.02 -13.89
CA LEU A 55 -15.07 12.12 -14.76
C LEU A 55 -15.34 11.85 -16.26
N GLU A 56 -15.69 10.61 -16.63
CA GLU A 56 -15.87 10.15 -18.01
C GLU A 56 -17.35 9.94 -18.39
N LEU A 57 -18.29 10.49 -17.61
CA LEU A 57 -19.74 10.50 -17.88
C LEU A 57 -20.25 11.93 -17.96
#